data_AF-A0A2D9Y312-F1
#
_entry.id   AF-A0A2D9Y312-F1
#
_cell.length_a   1.000
_cell.length_b   1.000
_cell.length_c   1.000
_cell.angle_alpha   90.00
_cell.angle_beta   90.00
_cell.angle_gamma   90.00
#
_symmetry.space_group_name_H-M   'P 1'
#
loop_
_entity.id
_entity.type
_entity.pdbx_description
1 polymer ?
#
loop_
_entity_poly.entity_id
_entity_poly.type
_entity_poly.pdbx_seq_one_letter_code
_entity_poly.pdbx_strand_id
1 'polypeptide(L)'
;MKLTQEQEETIENIVDSQGFKIKSLRDDIIDHLCCVVENGMGKEKTFHQLLDKAISDLAPNGLIDIENKTIFLLNSKRILLMKKLLYFTGFIGSLTLTAGVTFKLLQMPYGYQLFIIGFLILFLIFIPLLAIDRYKVAISKALTEKMKIILGTVAAIITGLSGLFKLLHLQGAELLLLAGAFIFCFGFLPFFFFTMYKRSVS
;
A
#
# COMPACT_ATOMS: atom_id res chain seq x y z
N MET A 1 -35.44 -19.38 18.25
CA MET A 1 -35.33 -20.81 18.65
C MET A 1 -33.84 -21.09 18.81
N LYS A 2 -33.37 -21.79 19.85
CA LYS A 2 -31.92 -22.03 19.99
C LYS A 2 -31.44 -23.00 18.91
N LEU A 3 -30.25 -22.75 18.37
CA LEU A 3 -29.60 -23.67 17.41
C LEU A 3 -29.27 -25.01 18.08
N THR A 4 -29.18 -26.06 17.27
CA THR A 4 -28.62 -27.35 17.70
C THR A 4 -27.10 -27.31 17.62
N GLN A 5 -26.43 -28.11 18.46
CA GLN A 5 -24.97 -28.14 18.52
C GLN A 5 -24.33 -28.52 17.16
N GLU A 6 -24.97 -29.40 16.38
CA GLU A 6 -24.53 -29.76 15.02
C GLU A 6 -24.63 -28.57 14.03
N GLN A 7 -25.62 -27.70 14.21
CA GLN A 7 -25.82 -26.52 13.36
C GLN A 7 -24.81 -25.41 13.69
N GLU A 8 -24.48 -25.22 14.96
CA GLU A 8 -23.41 -24.30 15.40
C GLU A 8 -22.06 -24.77 14.85
N GLU A 9 -21.73 -26.06 14.99
CA GLU A 9 -20.50 -26.64 14.46
C GLU A 9 -20.42 -26.53 12.93
N THR A 10 -21.55 -26.61 12.23
CA THR A 10 -21.61 -26.37 10.78
C THR A 10 -21.22 -24.93 10.42
N ILE A 11 -21.72 -23.94 11.18
CA ILE A 11 -21.39 -22.52 10.96
C ILE A 11 -19.90 -22.28 11.26
N GLU A 12 -19.39 -22.81 12.37
CA GLU A 12 -17.98 -22.70 12.74
C GLU A 12 -17.07 -23.24 11.64
N ASN A 13 -17.35 -24.45 11.15
CA ASN A 13 -16.57 -25.06 10.07
C ASN A 13 -16.57 -24.24 8.77
N ILE A 14 -17.71 -23.65 8.40
CA ILE A 14 -17.81 -22.77 7.22
C ILE A 14 -16.94 -21.53 7.40
N VAL A 15 -17.01 -20.87 8.56
CA VAL A 15 -16.23 -19.66 8.84
C VAL A 15 -14.74 -19.98 8.95
N ASP A 16 -14.35 -21.06 9.64
CA ASP A 16 -12.95 -21.48 9.78
C ASP A 16 -12.32 -21.88 8.43
N SER A 17 -13.10 -22.49 7.53
CA SER A 17 -12.63 -22.87 6.18
C SER A 17 -12.17 -21.66 5.33
N GLN A 18 -12.60 -20.45 5.69
CA GLN A 18 -12.21 -19.22 5.01
C GLN A 18 -10.79 -18.75 5.42
N GLY A 19 -10.26 -19.19 6.57
CA GLY A 19 -8.88 -18.89 6.96
C GLY A 19 -8.66 -17.47 7.50
N PHE A 20 -9.53 -17.00 8.40
CA PHE A 20 -9.41 -15.72 9.08
C PHE A 20 -8.11 -15.60 9.90
N LYS A 21 -7.50 -14.42 9.89
CA LYS A 21 -6.29 -14.08 10.68
C LYS A 21 -6.65 -13.43 12.02
N ILE A 22 -7.74 -12.67 12.09
CA ILE A 22 -8.22 -12.01 13.30
C ILE A 22 -9.23 -12.92 14.01
N LYS A 23 -8.79 -13.57 15.08
CA LYS A 23 -9.64 -14.48 15.88
C LYS A 23 -10.89 -13.80 16.44
N SER A 24 -10.77 -12.59 17.00
CA SER A 24 -11.93 -11.88 17.55
C SER A 24 -13.01 -11.60 16.51
N LEU A 25 -12.61 -11.22 15.28
CA LEU A 25 -13.55 -10.97 14.19
C LEU A 25 -14.23 -12.26 13.72
N ARG A 26 -13.49 -13.37 13.69
CA ARG A 26 -14.06 -14.68 13.39
C ARG A 26 -15.14 -15.02 14.41
N ASP A 27 -14.84 -14.88 15.70
CA ASP A 27 -15.76 -15.18 16.79
C ASP A 27 -17.00 -14.27 16.70
N ASP A 28 -16.81 -12.97 16.44
CA ASP A 28 -17.90 -12.01 16.21
C ASP A 28 -18.80 -12.39 15.00
N ILE A 29 -18.22 -12.93 13.93
CA ILE A 29 -18.95 -13.38 12.73
C ILE A 29 -19.75 -14.65 13.03
N ILE A 30 -19.17 -15.61 13.76
CA ILE A 30 -19.87 -16.84 14.18
C ILE A 30 -21.07 -16.47 15.04
N ASP A 31 -20.86 -15.65 16.07
CA ASP A 31 -21.93 -15.16 16.96
C ASP A 31 -23.03 -14.43 16.19
N HIS A 32 -22.66 -13.60 15.20
CA HIS A 32 -23.62 -12.89 14.38
C HIS A 32 -24.44 -13.84 13.50
N LEU A 33 -23.79 -14.79 12.81
CA LEU A 33 -24.48 -15.78 11.97
C LEU A 33 -25.42 -16.65 12.81
N CYS A 34 -24.97 -17.11 13.98
CA CYS A 34 -25.81 -17.85 14.92
C CYS A 34 -27.04 -17.02 15.32
N CYS A 35 -26.86 -15.77 15.76
CA CYS A 35 -27.97 -14.87 16.12
C CYS A 35 -28.97 -14.65 14.96
N VAL A 36 -28.49 -14.45 13.73
CA VAL A 36 -29.35 -14.18 12.57
C VAL A 36 -30.16 -15.43 12.21
N VAL A 37 -29.54 -16.61 12.23
CA VAL A 37 -30.22 -17.87 11.93
C VAL A 37 -31.23 -18.22 13.03
N GLU A 38 -30.89 -18.05 14.32
CA GLU A 38 -31.81 -18.26 15.45
C GLU A 38 -33.08 -17.40 15.38
N ASN A 39 -32.93 -16.16 14.91
CA ASN A 39 -34.03 -15.22 14.68
C ASN A 39 -34.85 -15.55 13.41
N GLY A 40 -34.25 -16.24 12.45
CA GLY A 40 -34.92 -16.74 11.24
C GLY A 40 -35.66 -18.05 11.45
N MET A 41 -35.22 -18.87 12.40
CA MET A 41 -35.82 -20.17 12.73
C MET A 41 -37.22 -19.98 13.33
N GLY A 42 -38.22 -20.51 12.64
CA GLY A 42 -39.65 -20.31 12.93
C GLY A 42 -40.44 -19.68 11.77
N LYS A 43 -39.77 -19.26 10.70
CA LYS A 43 -40.37 -18.91 9.39
C LYS A 43 -40.29 -20.12 8.45
N GLU A 44 -41.03 -20.13 7.33
CA GLU A 44 -41.12 -21.24 6.34
C GLU A 44 -39.79 -21.65 5.65
N LYS A 45 -38.62 -21.23 6.14
CA LYS A 45 -37.32 -21.45 5.51
C LYS A 45 -36.46 -22.45 6.29
N THR A 46 -35.73 -23.28 5.55
CA THR A 46 -34.78 -24.25 6.11
C THR A 46 -33.52 -23.57 6.65
N PHE A 47 -32.85 -24.20 7.63
CA PHE A 47 -31.57 -23.77 8.20
C PHE A 47 -30.55 -23.33 7.13
N HIS A 48 -30.27 -24.18 6.13
CA HIS A 48 -29.32 -23.88 5.06
C HIS A 48 -29.70 -22.61 4.27
N GLN A 49 -30.98 -22.43 3.96
CA GLN A 49 -31.45 -21.24 3.24
C GLN A 49 -31.32 -19.96 4.07
N LEU A 50 -31.49 -20.06 5.39
CA LEU A 50 -31.28 -18.93 6.31
C LEU A 50 -29.80 -18.61 6.45
N LEU A 51 -28.93 -19.61 6.52
CA LEU A 51 -27.49 -19.45 6.61
C LEU A 51 -26.90 -18.84 5.34
N ASP A 52 -27.25 -19.35 4.16
CA ASP A 52 -26.80 -18.80 2.87
C ASP A 52 -27.24 -17.35 2.71
N LYS A 53 -28.47 -17.04 3.13
CA LYS A 53 -28.98 -15.68 3.13
C LYS A 53 -28.21 -14.79 4.12
N ALA A 54 -27.95 -15.27 5.34
CA ALA A 54 -27.21 -14.51 6.34
C ALA A 54 -25.77 -14.20 5.88
N ILE A 55 -25.10 -15.18 5.25
CA ILE A 55 -23.77 -14.99 4.67
C ILE A 55 -23.83 -13.99 3.50
N SER A 56 -24.82 -14.09 2.62
CA SER A 56 -24.98 -13.17 1.48
C SER A 56 -25.32 -11.74 1.93
N ASP A 57 -26.13 -11.58 2.97
CA ASP A 57 -26.53 -10.27 3.53
C ASP A 57 -25.35 -9.63 4.28
N LEU A 58 -24.56 -10.41 5.02
CA LEU A 58 -23.40 -9.94 5.77
C LEU A 58 -22.20 -9.64 4.86
N ALA A 59 -21.95 -10.52 3.89
CA ALA A 59 -20.73 -10.53 3.09
C ALA A 59 -21.03 -10.86 1.61
N PRO A 60 -21.66 -9.94 0.85
CA PRO A 60 -22.01 -10.18 -0.56
C PRO A 60 -20.79 -10.44 -1.45
N ASN A 61 -19.60 -9.98 -1.04
CA ASN A 61 -18.33 -10.19 -1.74
C ASN A 61 -17.44 -11.26 -1.07
N GLY A 62 -17.99 -12.03 -0.13
CA GLY A 62 -17.27 -13.04 0.64
C GLY A 62 -16.76 -12.54 2.00
N LEU A 63 -16.69 -13.48 2.94
CA LEU A 63 -16.37 -13.23 4.36
C LEU A 63 -14.95 -12.66 4.58
N ILE A 64 -13.99 -13.00 3.72
CA ILE A 64 -12.64 -12.43 3.72
C ILE A 64 -12.64 -10.91 3.53
N ASP A 65 -13.61 -10.36 2.79
CA ASP A 65 -13.66 -8.92 2.52
C ASP A 65 -13.93 -8.11 3.80
N ILE A 66 -14.70 -8.68 4.73
CA ILE A 66 -14.95 -8.08 6.05
C ILE A 66 -13.64 -7.98 6.83
N GLU A 67 -12.83 -9.03 6.83
CA GLU A 67 -11.52 -9.01 7.48
C GLU A 67 -10.59 -7.95 6.86
N ASN A 68 -10.52 -7.89 5.53
CA ASN A 68 -9.71 -6.90 4.83
C ASN A 68 -10.14 -5.47 5.18
N LYS A 69 -11.46 -5.20 5.26
CA LYS A 69 -12.00 -3.90 5.67
C LYS A 69 -11.68 -3.60 7.14
N THR A 70 -11.81 -4.56 8.04
CA THR A 70 -11.48 -4.39 9.46
C THR A 70 -10.00 -4.08 9.65
N ILE A 71 -9.10 -4.82 8.99
CA ILE A 71 -7.65 -4.54 9.00
C ILE A 71 -7.37 -3.14 8.47
N PHE A 72 -8.04 -2.74 7.39
CA PHE A 72 -7.91 -1.40 6.83
C PHE A 72 -8.38 -0.32 7.82
N LEU A 73 -9.55 -0.51 8.44
CA LEU A 73 -10.11 0.43 9.41
C LEU A 73 -9.23 0.57 10.66
N LEU A 74 -8.74 -0.54 11.20
CA LEU A 74 -7.80 -0.57 12.34
C LEU A 74 -6.50 0.19 12.02
N ASN A 75 -6.03 0.13 10.77
CA ASN A 75 -4.82 0.81 10.32
C ASN A 75 -5.06 2.17 9.65
N SER A 76 -6.32 2.59 9.49
CA SER A 76 -6.73 3.75 8.68
C SER A 76 -6.06 5.05 9.15
N LYS A 77 -6.00 5.29 10.47
CA LYS A 77 -5.34 6.46 11.06
C LYS A 77 -3.87 6.56 10.65
N ARG A 78 -3.14 5.43 10.70
CA ARG A 78 -1.72 5.38 10.30
C ARG A 78 -1.56 5.62 8.80
N ILE A 79 -2.42 5.02 7.98
CA ILE A 79 -2.42 5.21 6.51
C ILE A 79 -2.68 6.69 6.16
N LEU A 80 -3.68 7.31 6.79
CA LEU A 80 -4.01 8.73 6.58
C LEU A 80 -2.88 9.64 7.01
N LEU A 81 -2.22 9.36 8.14
CA LEU A 81 -1.07 10.14 8.61
C LEU A 81 0.09 10.08 7.61
N MET A 82 0.42 8.89 7.09
CA MET A 82 1.49 8.75 6.09
C MET A 82 1.17 9.49 4.80
N LYS A 83 -0.08 9.46 4.33
CA LYS A 83 -0.50 10.24 3.16
C LYS A 83 -0.38 11.74 3.40
N LYS A 84 -0.81 12.25 4.56
CA LYS A 84 -0.65 13.67 4.92
C LYS A 84 0.83 14.07 4.91
N LEU A 85 1.70 13.27 5.51
CA LEU A 85 3.15 13.52 5.51
C LEU A 85 3.75 13.49 4.10
N LEU A 86 3.32 12.55 3.25
CA LEU A 86 3.77 12.47 1.85
C LEU A 86 3.43 13.75 1.08
N TYR A 87 2.16 14.20 1.14
CA TYR A 87 1.75 15.43 0.45
C TYR A 87 2.43 16.67 1.02
N PHE A 88 2.58 16.74 2.35
CA PHE A 88 3.23 17.86 3.02
C PHE A 88 4.71 17.97 2.64
N THR A 89 5.46 16.87 2.72
CA THR A 89 6.89 16.84 2.34
C THR A 89 7.11 17.11 0.86
N GLY A 90 6.24 16.60 -0.02
CA GLY A 90 6.27 16.90 -1.45
C GLY A 90 6.02 18.38 -1.73
N PHE A 91 5.03 18.98 -1.07
CA PHE A 91 4.72 20.41 -1.21
C PHE A 91 5.88 21.29 -0.74
N ILE A 92 6.35 21.09 0.49
CA ILE A 92 7.47 21.86 1.05
C ILE A 92 8.73 21.67 0.21
N GLY A 93 9.08 20.44 -0.15
CA GLY A 93 10.24 20.15 -0.99
C GLY A 93 10.18 20.83 -2.36
N SER A 94 9.04 20.76 -3.05
CA SER A 94 8.84 21.40 -4.35
C SER A 94 8.89 22.92 -4.25
N LEU A 95 8.27 23.50 -3.22
CA LEU A 95 8.28 24.95 -2.99
C LEU A 95 9.70 25.45 -2.74
N THR A 96 10.44 24.78 -1.84
CA THR A 96 11.82 25.14 -1.50
C THR A 96 12.77 24.95 -2.69
N LEU A 97 12.62 23.87 -3.47
CA LEU A 97 13.44 23.64 -4.66
C LEU A 97 13.18 24.72 -5.72
N THR A 98 11.91 25.04 -5.98
CA THR A 98 11.53 26.09 -6.94
C THR A 98 12.06 27.45 -6.50
N ALA A 99 11.92 27.79 -5.22
CA ALA A 99 12.47 29.02 -4.66
C ALA A 99 14.00 29.07 -4.81
N GLY A 100 14.71 27.95 -4.55
CA GLY A 100 16.15 27.85 -4.72
C GLY A 100 16.61 28.09 -6.16
N VAL A 101 15.93 27.48 -7.14
CA VAL A 101 16.19 27.72 -8.57
C VAL A 101 15.96 29.18 -8.92
N THR A 102 14.81 29.75 -8.54
CA THR A 102 14.47 31.15 -8.82
C THR A 102 15.49 32.11 -8.22
N PHE A 103 15.89 31.91 -6.95
CA PHE A 103 16.87 32.77 -6.29
C PHE A 103 18.24 32.65 -6.95
N LYS A 104 18.62 31.45 -7.39
CA LYS A 104 19.88 31.24 -8.13
C LYS A 104 19.85 31.97 -9.48
N LEU A 105 18.73 31.95 -10.20
CA LEU A 105 18.57 32.64 -11.49
C LEU A 105 18.53 34.16 -11.33
N LEU A 106 17.86 34.67 -10.29
CA LEU A 106 17.79 36.09 -9.97
C LEU A 106 19.04 36.63 -9.25
N GLN A 107 20.08 35.79 -9.10
CA GLN A 107 21.33 36.13 -8.39
C GLN A 107 21.12 36.60 -6.95
N MET A 108 20.02 36.18 -6.32
CA MET A 108 19.73 36.47 -4.92
C MET A 108 20.58 35.58 -4.00
N PRO A 109 20.90 36.07 -2.78
CA PRO A 109 21.58 35.25 -1.78
C PRO A 109 20.72 34.02 -1.41
N TYR A 110 21.37 32.97 -0.92
CA TYR A 110 20.76 31.71 -0.45
C TYR A 110 20.16 30.77 -1.51
N GLY A 111 20.20 31.09 -2.80
CA GLY A 111 19.62 30.23 -3.85
C GLY A 111 20.21 28.81 -3.88
N TYR A 112 21.52 28.69 -3.68
CA TYR A 112 22.20 27.38 -3.66
C TYR A 112 21.79 26.52 -2.45
N GLN A 113 21.73 27.10 -1.26
CA GLN A 113 21.34 26.41 -0.03
C GLN A 113 19.89 25.92 -0.12
N LEU A 114 18.97 26.79 -0.58
CA LEU A 114 17.57 26.42 -0.78
C LEU A 114 17.42 25.30 -1.83
N PHE A 115 18.19 25.37 -2.91
CA PHE A 115 18.19 24.32 -3.93
C PHE A 115 18.58 22.96 -3.32
N ILE A 116 19.68 22.88 -2.57
CA ILE A 116 20.15 21.64 -1.95
C ILE A 116 19.13 21.12 -0.94
N ILE A 117 18.59 21.99 -0.08
CA ILE A 117 17.59 21.58 0.92
C ILE A 117 16.34 21.04 0.25
N GLY A 118 15.81 21.73 -0.76
CA GLY A 118 14.64 21.27 -1.52
C GLY A 118 14.90 19.94 -2.22
N PHE A 119 16.09 19.79 -2.82
CA PHE A 119 16.50 18.55 -3.46
C PHE A 119 16.57 17.38 -2.47
N LEU A 120 17.21 17.58 -1.31
CA LEU A 120 17.34 16.54 -0.28
C LEU A 120 15.98 16.13 0.30
N ILE A 121 15.08 17.09 0.54
CA ILE A 121 13.72 16.78 1.01
C ILE A 121 12.99 15.91 -0.02
N LEU A 122 13.07 16.25 -1.30
CA LEU A 122 12.37 15.48 -2.34
C LEU A 122 12.99 14.08 -2.54
N PHE A 123 14.32 13.98 -2.62
CA PHE A 123 14.98 12.72 -2.94
C PHE A 123 15.13 11.77 -1.75
N LEU A 124 15.41 12.26 -0.55
CA LEU A 124 15.67 11.42 0.63
C LEU A 124 14.45 11.26 1.55
N ILE A 125 13.46 12.15 1.47
CA ILE A 125 12.26 12.06 2.32
C ILE A 125 11.05 11.67 1.47
N PHE A 126 10.70 12.46 0.46
CA PHE A 126 9.48 12.24 -0.32
C PHE A 126 9.53 10.93 -1.12
N ILE A 127 10.61 10.63 -1.84
CA ILE A 127 10.73 9.38 -2.63
C ILE A 127 10.62 8.13 -1.73
N PRO A 128 11.33 8.01 -0.59
CA PRO A 128 11.14 6.88 0.31
C PRO A 128 9.74 6.79 0.92
N LEU A 129 9.13 7.91 1.31
CA LEU A 129 7.74 7.90 1.78
C LEU A 129 6.78 7.39 0.70
N LEU A 130 6.96 7.85 -0.54
CA LEU A 130 6.17 7.41 -1.68
C LEU A 130 6.36 5.90 -1.92
N ALA A 131 7.60 5.41 -1.83
CA ALA A 131 7.91 4.00 -1.97
C ALA A 131 7.22 3.16 -0.89
N ILE A 132 7.24 3.60 0.37
CA ILE A 132 6.59 2.90 1.49
C ILE A 132 5.07 2.88 1.31
N ASP A 133 4.44 3.99 0.92
CA ASP A 133 3.00 4.04 0.65
C ASP A 133 2.63 3.06 -0.48
N ARG A 134 3.35 3.11 -1.60
CA ARG A 134 3.14 2.20 -2.74
C ARG A 134 3.41 0.75 -2.38
N TYR A 135 4.44 0.48 -1.59
CA TYR A 135 4.80 -0.87 -1.16
C TYR A 135 3.70 -1.46 -0.28
N LYS A 136 3.15 -0.68 0.69
CA LYS A 136 2.02 -1.10 1.52
C LYS A 136 0.80 -1.49 0.69
N VAL A 137 0.50 -0.71 -0.35
CA VAL A 137 -0.59 -1.03 -1.29
C VAL A 137 -0.27 -2.27 -2.16
N ALA A 138 1.00 -2.57 -2.39
CA ALA A 138 1.46 -3.71 -3.16
C ALA A 138 1.67 -4.99 -2.32
N ILE A 139 1.45 -4.98 -1.00
CA ILE A 139 1.66 -6.16 -0.14
C ILE A 139 0.84 -7.36 -0.61
N SER A 140 -0.39 -7.13 -1.06
CA SER A 140 -1.31 -8.16 -1.59
C SER A 140 -1.08 -8.49 -3.07
N LYS A 141 -0.15 -7.80 -3.75
CA LYS A 141 0.11 -7.99 -5.18
C LYS A 141 1.29 -8.94 -5.41
N ALA A 142 1.41 -9.39 -6.67
CA ALA A 142 2.47 -10.28 -7.12
C ALA A 142 3.87 -9.74 -6.80
N LEU A 143 4.84 -10.65 -6.58
CA LEU A 143 6.25 -10.32 -6.30
C LEU A 143 6.85 -9.33 -7.32
N THR A 144 6.46 -9.44 -8.59
CA THR A 144 6.86 -8.53 -9.67
C THR A 144 6.55 -7.06 -9.36
N GLU A 145 5.40 -6.77 -8.73
CA GLU A 145 5.00 -5.40 -8.36
C GLU A 145 5.86 -4.84 -7.22
N LYS A 146 6.23 -5.69 -6.26
CA LYS A 146 7.09 -5.31 -5.14
C LYS A 146 8.52 -5.02 -5.61
N MET A 147 9.08 -5.90 -6.44
CA MET A 147 10.43 -5.73 -6.99
C MET A 147 10.56 -4.47 -7.84
N LYS A 148 9.54 -4.17 -8.63
CA LYS A 148 9.46 -2.93 -9.42
C LYS A 148 9.55 -1.68 -8.53
N ILE A 149 8.84 -1.65 -7.40
CA ILE A 149 8.89 -0.51 -6.47
C ILE A 149 10.29 -0.39 -5.86
N ILE A 150 10.85 -1.49 -5.34
CA ILE A 150 12.16 -1.49 -4.68
C ILE A 150 13.27 -1.05 -5.65
N LEU A 151 13.38 -1.72 -6.81
CA LEU A 151 14.43 -1.44 -7.79
C LEU A 151 14.30 -0.03 -8.37
N GLY A 152 13.06 0.43 -8.60
CA GLY A 152 12.81 1.80 -9.07
C GLY A 152 13.23 2.85 -8.03
N THR A 153 12.91 2.65 -6.75
CA THR A 153 13.31 3.56 -5.68
C THR A 153 14.82 3.57 -5.47
N VAL A 154 15.47 2.41 -5.47
CA VAL A 154 16.92 2.31 -5.34
C VAL A 154 17.62 3.04 -6.49
N ALA A 155 17.19 2.79 -7.73
CA ALA A 155 17.75 3.47 -8.91
C ALA A 155 17.54 5.00 -8.84
N ALA A 156 16.36 5.46 -8.41
CA ALA A 156 16.06 6.88 -8.28
C ALA A 156 16.94 7.57 -7.21
N ILE A 157 17.14 6.94 -6.05
CA ILE A 157 17.99 7.48 -4.98
C ILE A 157 19.45 7.55 -5.43
N ILE A 158 19.99 6.48 -6.02
CA ILE A 158 21.38 6.43 -6.48
C ILE A 158 21.62 7.49 -7.57
N THR A 159 20.70 7.60 -8.53
CA THR A 159 20.80 8.60 -9.61
C THR A 159 20.65 10.03 -9.07
N GLY A 160 19.76 10.25 -8.11
CA GLY A 160 19.61 11.54 -7.42
C GLY A 160 20.86 11.96 -6.66
N LEU A 161 21.49 11.02 -5.94
CA LEU A 161 22.76 11.23 -5.23
C LEU A 161 23.90 11.55 -6.20
N SER A 162 23.97 10.89 -7.35
CA SER A 162 24.90 11.25 -8.42
C SER A 162 24.73 12.71 -8.86
N GLY A 163 23.48 13.17 -9.06
CA GLY A 163 23.17 14.55 -9.37
C GLY A 163 23.69 15.53 -8.30
N LEU A 164 23.48 15.22 -7.02
CA LEU A 164 24.05 16.02 -5.91
C LEU A 164 25.57 16.02 -5.95
N PHE A 165 26.22 14.87 -6.14
CA PHE A 165 27.67 14.80 -6.18
C PHE A 165 28.24 15.64 -7.31
N LYS A 166 27.57 15.64 -8.48
CA LYS A 166 27.97 16.47 -9.61
C LYS A 166 27.81 17.96 -9.34
N LEU A 167 26.74 18.35 -8.65
CA LEU A 167 26.52 19.74 -8.23
C LEU A 167 27.48 20.21 -7.14
N LEU A 168 27.87 19.33 -6.23
CA LEU A 168 28.81 19.61 -5.14
C LEU A 168 30.29 19.46 -5.58
N HIS A 169 30.56 19.12 -6.84
CA HIS A 169 31.90 18.78 -7.35
C HIS A 169 32.60 17.65 -6.56
N LEU A 170 31.82 16.71 -6.04
CA LEU A 170 32.32 15.53 -5.34
C LEU A 170 32.76 14.44 -6.33
N GLN A 171 33.82 13.72 -5.97
CA GLN A 171 34.34 12.60 -6.75
C GLN A 171 33.35 11.42 -6.76
N GLY A 172 33.32 10.67 -7.87
CA GLY A 172 32.47 9.47 -8.01
C GLY A 172 31.05 9.71 -8.53
N ALA A 173 30.67 10.95 -8.86
CA ALA A 173 29.35 11.26 -9.42
C ALA A 173 29.01 10.42 -10.65
N GLU A 174 29.96 10.22 -11.57
CA GLU A 174 29.76 9.46 -12.81
C GLU A 174 29.61 7.96 -12.57
N LEU A 175 30.35 7.42 -11.60
CA LEU A 175 30.23 6.02 -11.21
C LEU A 175 28.86 5.73 -10.59
N LEU A 176 28.37 6.61 -9.70
CA LEU A 176 27.02 6.52 -9.15
C LEU A 176 25.96 6.64 -10.25
N LEU A 177 26.16 7.52 -11.24
CA LEU A 177 25.22 7.67 -12.36
C LEU A 177 25.11 6.37 -13.16
N LEU A 178 26.26 5.78 -13.50
CA LEU A 178 26.33 4.54 -14.25
C LEU A 178 25.67 3.39 -13.47
N ALA A 179 25.94 3.28 -12.17
CA ALA A 179 25.33 2.27 -11.31
C ALA A 179 23.80 2.44 -11.23
N GLY A 180 23.32 3.68 -11.03
CA GLY A 180 21.89 4.00 -11.01
C GLY A 180 21.20 3.69 -12.33
N ALA A 181 21.81 4.08 -13.45
CA ALA A 181 21.31 3.79 -14.79
C ALA A 181 21.27 2.28 -15.09
N PHE A 182 22.29 1.53 -14.65
CA PHE A 182 22.32 0.07 -14.79
C PHE A 182 21.17 -0.59 -14.02
N ILE A 183 20.96 -0.23 -12.76
CA ILE A 183 19.84 -0.75 -11.94
C ILE A 183 18.49 -0.35 -12.55
N PHE A 184 18.37 0.85 -13.10
CA PHE A 184 17.16 1.26 -13.80
C PHE A 184 16.88 0.40 -15.04
N CYS A 185 17.89 0.24 -15.90
CA CYS A 185 17.74 -0.45 -17.18
C CYS A 185 17.55 -1.96 -17.04
N PHE A 186 18.36 -2.61 -16.21
CA PHE A 186 18.34 -4.07 -16.06
C PHE A 186 17.55 -4.55 -14.85
N GLY A 187 17.31 -3.68 -13.87
CA GLY A 187 16.46 -3.98 -12.73
C GLY A 187 15.03 -3.51 -12.98
N PHE A 188 14.77 -2.21 -12.96
CA PHE A 188 13.41 -1.68 -12.97
C PHE A 188 12.62 -1.96 -14.27
N LEU A 189 13.20 -1.69 -15.44
CA LEU A 189 12.47 -1.76 -16.72
C LEU A 189 11.90 -3.16 -17.03
N PRO A 190 12.64 -4.28 -16.89
CA PRO A 190 12.11 -5.62 -17.16
C PRO A 190 10.86 -5.93 -16.32
N PHE A 191 10.89 -5.64 -15.02
CA PHE A 191 9.73 -5.85 -14.16
C PHE A 191 8.56 -4.91 -14.51
N PHE A 192 8.85 -3.66 -14.89
CA PHE A 192 7.84 -2.71 -15.31
C PHE A 192 7.12 -3.19 -16.58
N PHE A 193 7.86 -3.52 -17.64
CA PHE A 193 7.28 -4.00 -18.90
C PHE A 193 6.55 -5.32 -18.75
N PHE A 194 7.10 -6.28 -17.99
CA PHE A 194 6.42 -7.56 -17.73
C PHE A 194 5.09 -7.35 -16.99
N THR A 195 5.08 -6.44 -16.01
CA THR A 195 3.85 -6.08 -15.30
C THR A 195 2.82 -5.45 -16.23
N MET A 196 3.24 -4.55 -17.13
CA MET A 196 2.34 -3.94 -18.12
C MET A 196 1.78 -4.98 -19.09
N TYR A 197 2.63 -5.87 -19.61
CA TYR A 197 2.22 -6.95 -20.50
C TYR A 197 1.17 -7.84 -19.84
N LYS A 198 1.43 -8.31 -18.61
CA LYS A 198 0.49 -9.16 -17.88
C LYS A 198 -0.87 -8.47 -17.64
N ARG A 199 -0.87 -7.16 -17.39
CA ARG A 199 -2.11 -6.37 -17.24
C ARG A 199 -2.86 -6.14 -18.55
N SER A 200 -2.18 -6.19 -19.71
CA SER A 200 -2.83 -6.02 -21.01
C SER A 200 -3.49 -7.29 -21.54
N VAL A 201 -3.03 -8.46 -21.07
CA VAL A 201 -3.53 -9.77 -21.49
C VAL A 201 -4.55 -10.36 -20.50
N SER A 202 -4.60 -9.85 -19.27
CA SER A 202 -5.57 -10.22 -18.22
C SER A 202 -6.73 -9.24 -18.17
#